data_AF-A0A1G2NHD3-F1
#
_entry.id   AF-A0A1G2NHD3-F1
#
_cell.length_a   1.000
_cell.length_b   1.000
_cell.length_c   1.000
_cell.angle_alpha   90.00
_cell.angle_beta   90.00
_cell.angle_gamma   90.00
#
_symmetry.space_group_name_H-M   'P 1'
#
loop_
_entity.id
_entity.type
_entity.pdbx_description
1 polymer ?
#
loop_
_entity_poly.entity_id
_entity_poly.type
_entity_poly.pdbx_seq_one_letter_code
_entity_poly.pdbx_strand_id
1 'polypeptide(L)' 'MKLEFTNHAKHRLFIERGISVDEIKKVIREPDNIILLPDGVEKCEKEIGRDTLVVVYRKEKNVYIIITAYFK' A
#
# COMPACT_ATOMS: atom_id res chain seq x y z
N MET A 1 9.47 5.31 8.68
CA MET A 1 8.18 5.40 7.96
C MET A 1 7.06 4.98 8.90
N LYS A 2 6.10 5.87 9.18
CA LYS A 2 4.93 5.55 10.01
C LYS A 2 3.76 5.20 9.08
N LEU A 3 3.20 4.00 9.25
CA LEU A 3 2.02 3.54 8.50
C LEU A 3 0.80 3.62 9.42
N GLU A 4 -0.29 4.18 8.91
CA GLU A 4 -1.58 4.15 9.56
C GLU A 4 -2.59 3.45 8.64
N PHE A 5 -3.38 2.57 9.23
CA PHE A 5 -4.37 1.77 8.52
C PHE A 5 -5.74 2.10 9.08
N THR A 6 -6.70 2.39 8.20
CA THR A 6 -8.10 2.45 8.63
C THR A 6 -8.54 1.08 9.16
N ASN A 7 -9.52 1.03 10.07
CA ASN A 7 -10.02 -0.25 10.60
C ASN A 7 -10.52 -1.17 9.46
N HIS A 8 -11.14 -0.58 8.44
CA HIS A 8 -11.56 -1.30 7.23
C HIS A 8 -10.38 -1.89 6.45
N ALA A 9 -9.31 -1.12 6.30
CA ALA A 9 -8.09 -1.60 5.64
C ALA A 9 -7.42 -2.72 6.44
N LYS A 10 -7.36 -2.63 7.78
CA LYS A 10 -6.75 -3.67 8.63
C LYS A 10 -7.40 -5.03 8.42
N HIS A 11 -8.74 -5.09 8.45
CA HIS A 11 -9.48 -6.35 8.26
C HIS A 11 -9.17 -6.96 6.90
N ARG A 12 -9.30 -6.18 5.82
CA ARG A 12 -9.09 -6.69 4.46
C ARG A 12 -7.64 -7.06 4.16
N LEU A 13 -6.68 -6.27 4.65
CA LEU A 13 -5.26 -6.49 4.37
C LEU A 13 -4.72 -7.70 5.12
N PHE A 14 -4.91 -7.74 6.44
CA PHE A 14 -4.23 -8.70 7.29
C PHE A 14 -5.00 -10.00 7.47
N ILE A 15 -6.35 -9.95 7.46
CA ILE A 15 -7.18 -11.12 7.73
C ILE A 15 -7.62 -11.79 6.43
N GLU A 16 -8.13 -11.02 5.46
CA GLU A 16 -8.67 -11.62 4.23
C GLU A 16 -7.60 -11.93 3.18
N ARG A 17 -6.60 -11.06 3.04
CA ARG A 17 -5.61 -11.13 1.94
C ARG A 17 -4.23 -11.61 2.37
N GLY A 18 -3.96 -11.68 3.67
CA GLY A 18 -2.67 -12.09 4.21
C GLY A 18 -1.50 -11.18 3.80
N ILE A 19 -1.76 -9.92 3.42
CA ILE A 19 -0.72 -8.98 2.99
C ILE A 19 0.02 -8.49 4.23
N SER A 20 1.33 -8.72 4.28
CA SER A 20 2.12 -8.30 5.43
C SER A 20 2.40 -6.80 5.40
N VAL A 21 2.58 -6.22 6.59
CA VAL A 21 2.99 -4.81 6.73
C VAL A 21 4.33 -4.56 6.03
N ASP A 22 5.24 -5.54 6.06
CA ASP A 22 6.58 -5.38 5.50
C ASP A 22 6.59 -5.40 3.98
N GLU A 23 5.71 -6.18 3.34
CA GLU A 23 5.48 -6.07 1.90
C GLU A 23 4.95 -4.69 1.51
N ILE A 24 3.96 -4.17 2.25
CA ILE A 24 3.45 -2.81 2.02
C ILE A 24 4.57 -1.77 2.14
N LYS A 25 5.43 -1.89 3.17
CA LYS A 25 6.59 -1.01 3.31
C LYS A 25 7.55 -1.11 2.13
N LYS A 26 7.79 -2.32 1.63
CA LYS A 26 8.68 -2.57 0.50
C LYS A 26 8.14 -1.92 -0.77
N VAL A 27 6.85 -2.08 -1.06
CA VAL A 27 6.20 -1.46 -2.23
C VAL A 27 6.26 0.06 -2.18
N ILE A 28 6.08 0.67 -1.00
CA ILE A 28 6.15 2.14 -0.86
C ILE A 28 7.59 2.66 -1.00
N ARG A 29 8.59 1.93 -0.50
CA ARG A 29 10.00 2.37 -0.51
C ARG A 29 10.67 2.17 -1.86
N GLU A 30 10.39 1.05 -2.50
CA GLU A 30 11.02 0.62 -3.75
C GLU A 30 9.93 0.18 -4.75
N PRO A 31 9.02 1.09 -5.15
CA PRO A 31 8.01 0.78 -6.15
C PRO A 31 8.67 0.57 -7.51
N ASP A 32 8.14 -0.38 -8.28
CA ASP A 32 8.52 -0.52 -9.68
C ASP A 32 7.76 0.53 -10.52
N ASN A 33 6.53 0.88 -10.11
CA ASN A 33 5.75 1.96 -10.69
C ASN A 33 5.08 2.82 -9.61
N ILE A 34 5.04 4.13 -9.85
CA ILE A 34 4.29 5.09 -9.03
C ILE A 34 3.31 5.84 -9.93
N ILE A 35 2.04 5.87 -9.53
CA ILE A 35 0.98 6.61 -10.20
C ILE A 35 0.41 7.62 -9.20
N LEU A 36 0.51 8.90 -9.55
CA LEU A 36 -0.14 9.98 -8.80
C LEU A 36 -1.62 10.03 -9.19
N LEU A 37 -2.50 9.86 -8.20
CA LEU A 37 -3.94 9.98 -8.32
C LEU A 37 -4.38 11.37 -7.81
N PRO A 38 -5.63 11.79 -8.10
CA PRO A 38 -6.19 13.03 -7.56
C PRO A 38 -6.11 13.09 -6.02
N ASP A 39 -6.22 14.31 -5.48
CA ASP A 39 -6.30 14.57 -4.03
C ASP A 39 -5.06 14.15 -3.20
N GLY A 40 -3.92 14.02 -3.86
CA GLY A 40 -2.64 13.64 -3.23
C GLY A 40 -2.58 12.16 -2.84
N VAL A 41 -3.39 11.32 -3.49
CA VAL A 41 -3.33 9.87 -3.36
C VAL A 41 -2.23 9.34 -4.28
N GLU A 42 -1.45 8.39 -3.78
CA GLU A 42 -0.41 7.71 -4.53
C GLU A 42 -0.74 6.23 -4.63
N LYS A 43 -0.52 5.66 -5.82
CA LYS A 43 -0.61 4.23 -6.08
C LYS A 43 0.78 3.72 -6.44
N CYS A 44 1.31 2.84 -5.62
CA CYS A 44 2.56 2.15 -5.85
C CYS A 44 2.29 0.70 -6.27
N GLU A 45 3.05 0.23 -7.25
CA GLU A 45 2.99 -1.16 -7.71
C GLU A 45 4.38 -1.77 -7.62
N LYS A 46 4.44 -3.02 -7.17
CA LYS A 46 5.67 -3.79 -7.13
C LYS A 46 5.41 -5.25 -7.48
N GLU A 47 6.24 -5.82 -8.34
CA GLU A 47 6.22 -7.24 -8.64
C GLU A 47 6.76 -8.05 -7.45
N ILE A 48 5.97 -9.02 -6.97
CA ILE A 48 6.31 -9.94 -5.90
C ILE A 48 6.08 -11.36 -6.41
N GLY A 49 7.14 -11.99 -6.90
CA GLY A 49 7.07 -13.33 -7.46
C GLY A 49 6.41 -13.31 -8.84
N ARG A 50 5.16 -13.78 -8.92
CA ARG A 50 4.35 -13.79 -10.16
C ARG A 50 3.22 -12.77 -10.15
N ASP A 51 2.93 -12.20 -8.99
CA ASP A 51 1.83 -11.26 -8.79
C ASP A 51 2.37 -9.84 -8.62
N THR A 52 1.53 -8.84 -8.90
CA THR A 52 1.90 -7.44 -8.63
C THR A 52 1.16 -6.95 -7.40
N LEU A 53 1.89 -6.64 -6.33
CA LEU A 53 1.30 -6.00 -5.16
C LEU A 53 1.10 -4.51 -5.42
N VAL A 54 -0.16 -4.09 -5.37
CA VAL A 54 -0.59 -2.71 -5.51
C VAL A 54 -0.90 -2.14 -4.13
N VAL A 55 -0.33 -1.00 -3.79
CA VAL A 55 -0.61 -0.26 -2.55
C VAL A 55 -1.11 1.14 -2.89
N VAL A 56 -2.27 1.51 -2.35
CA VAL A 56 -2.85 2.84 -2.49
C VAL A 56 -2.84 3.53 -1.13
N TYR A 57 -2.22 4.70 -1.07
CA TYR A 57 -2.09 5.47 0.17
C TYR A 57 -2.18 6.96 -0.08
N ARG A 58 -2.40 7.72 1.00
CA ARG A 58 -2.21 9.16 1.01
C ARG A 58 -1.09 9.50 1.99
N LYS A 59 -0.23 10.43 1.60
CA LYS A 59 0.87 10.89 2.45
C LYS A 59 0.49 12.19 3.14
N GLU A 60 0.46 12.17 4.47
CA GLU A 60 0.24 13.37 5.29
C GLU A 60 1.47 13.60 6.18
N LYS A 61 2.24 14.65 5.87
CA LYS A 61 3.53 14.95 6.53
C LYS A 61 4.48 13.75 6.48
N ASN A 62 4.60 13.02 7.59
CA ASN A 62 5.46 11.84 7.76
C ASN A 62 4.68 10.52 7.96
N VAL A 63 3.36 10.56 7.76
CA VAL A 63 2.46 9.43 7.93
C VAL A 63 1.91 8.99 6.57
N TYR A 64 1.98 7.69 6.32
CA TYR A 64 1.40 7.06 5.14
C TYR A 64 0.10 6.39 5.57
N ILE A 65 -1.01 7.00 5.18
CA ILE A 65 -2.35 6.51 5.48
C ILE A 65 -2.71 5.52 4.38
N ILE A 66 -2.65 4.23 4.70
CA ILE A 66 -2.94 3.15 3.77
C ILE A 66 -4.45 3.03 3.59
N ILE A 67 -4.89 3.27 2.35
CA ILE A 67 -6.30 3.19 1.95
C ILE A 67 -6.65 1.75 1.62
N THR A 68 -5.84 1.11 0.76
CA THR A 68 -5.99 -0.31 0.40
C THR A 68 -4.70 -0.88 -0.17
N ALA A 69 -4.57 -2.20 -0.19
CA ALA A 69 -3.57 -2.93 -0.97
C ALA A 69 -4.13 -4.27 -1.43
N TYR A 70 -3.68 -4.74 -2.58
CA TYR A 70 -4.16 -5.97 -3.23
C TYR A 70 -3.13 -6.51 -4.21
N PHE A 71 -3.15 -7.82 -4.43
CA PHE A 71 -2.44 -8.45 -5.54
C PHE A 71 -3.26 -8.32 -6.83
N LYS A 72 -2.60 -7.95 -7.92
CA LYS A 72 -3.10 -7.95 -9.30
C LYS A 72 -2.50 -9.13 -10.04
#